data_AF-A0A8X6R5E1-F1
#
_entry.id   AF-A0A8X6R5E1-F1
#
_cell.length_a   1.000
_cell.length_b   1.000
_cell.length_c   1.000
_cell.angle_alpha   90.00
_cell.angle_beta   90.00
_cell.angle_gamma   90.00
#
_symmetry.space_group_name_H-M   'P 1'
#
loop_
_entity.id
_entity.type
_entity.pdbx_description
1 polymer ?
#
loop_
_entity_poly.entity_id
_entity_poly.type
_entity_poly.pdbx_seq_one_letter_code
_entity_poly.pdbx_strand_id
1 'polypeptide(L)'
;MKQLVLKQFQPTPRVLLNQFRRSPKLPNENYVQFASRIKAMFDYYCKLRNVNEFIELCQLIVADQIINSLDQELTSYINIKMSENWYKPVRRGRELDLFMSSKVSSRNEIITGL
;
A
#
# COMPACT_ATOMS: atom_id res chain seq x y z
N MET A 1 12.49 29.22 2.66
CA MET A 1 13.38 28.03 2.47
C MET A 1 13.39 27.03 3.64
N LYS A 2 12.39 26.99 4.55
CA LYS A 2 12.27 25.95 5.60
C LYS A 2 11.21 24.87 5.32
N GLN A 3 10.36 25.05 4.29
CA GLN A 3 9.27 24.10 3.97
C GLN A 3 9.66 23.02 2.95
N LEU A 4 10.76 23.20 2.20
CA LEU A 4 11.19 22.26 1.16
C LEU A 4 12.01 21.07 1.71
N VAL A 5 12.65 21.23 2.88
CA VAL A 5 13.53 20.20 3.46
C VAL A 5 12.73 19.11 4.21
N LEU A 6 11.55 19.43 4.74
CA LEU A 6 10.72 18.47 5.49
C LEU A 6 9.94 17.49 4.62
N LYS A 7 9.83 17.74 3.30
CA LYS A 7 9.19 16.79 2.37
C LYS A 7 10.03 15.54 2.12
N GLN A 8 11.34 15.57 2.38
CA GLN A 8 12.24 14.44 2.11
C GLN A 8 12.29 13.38 3.23
N PHE A 9 11.60 13.58 4.35
CA PHE A 9 11.63 12.66 5.50
C PHE A 9 10.27 12.12 5.94
N GLN A 10 9.19 12.39 5.20
CA GLN A 10 7.91 11.78 5.52
C GLN A 10 7.94 10.30 5.10
N PRO A 11 7.76 9.35 6.03
CA PRO A 11 7.74 7.94 5.67
C PRO A 11 6.62 7.70 4.67
N THR A 12 6.92 6.96 3.60
CA THR A 12 5.89 6.61 2.63
C THR A 12 4.76 5.88 3.36
N PRO A 13 3.50 6.03 2.94
CA PRO A 13 2.41 5.34 3.62
C PRO A 13 2.58 3.81 3.72
N ARG A 14 3.34 3.20 2.78
CA ARG A 14 3.70 1.78 2.84
C ARG A 14 4.67 1.46 3.97
N VAL A 15 5.67 2.33 4.21
CA VAL A 15 6.57 2.21 5.37
C VAL A 15 5.78 2.31 6.67
N LEU A 16 4.85 3.26 6.77
CA LEU A 16 3.99 3.41 7.96
C LEU A 16 3.11 2.19 8.21
N LEU A 17 2.47 1.66 7.17
CA LEU A 17 1.67 0.44 7.29
C LEU A 17 2.51 -0.76 7.76
N ASN A 18 3.72 -0.91 7.23
CA ASN A 18 4.66 -1.95 7.66
C ASN A 18 5.10 -1.77 9.12
N GLN A 19 5.39 -0.53 9.53
CA GLN A 19 5.73 -0.21 10.91
C GLN A 19 4.56 -0.53 11.85
N PHE A 20 3.33 -0.14 11.50
CA PHE A 20 2.13 -0.46 12.25
C PHE A 20 1.96 -1.98 12.45
N ARG A 21 2.05 -2.76 11.37
CA ARG A 21 1.87 -4.22 11.41
C ARG A 21 2.96 -4.95 12.20
N ARG A 22 4.19 -4.42 12.20
CA ARG A 22 5.36 -5.07 12.82
C ARG A 22 5.75 -4.47 14.16
N SER A 23 5.00 -3.47 14.66
CA SER A 23 5.40 -2.75 15.86
C SER A 23 5.30 -3.65 17.09
N PRO A 24 6.42 -3.98 17.78
CA PRO A 24 6.35 -4.71 19.02
C PRO A 24 5.96 -3.77 20.16
N LYS A 25 5.50 -4.35 21.27
CA LYS A 25 5.40 -3.64 22.54
C LYS A 25 6.82 -3.27 23.02
N LEU A 26 7.02 -2.02 23.45
CA LEU A 26 8.27 -1.55 24.01
C LEU A 26 8.45 -2.04 25.48
N PRO A 27 9.69 -2.19 25.95
CA PRO A 27 9.96 -2.64 27.33
C PRO A 27 9.39 -1.69 28.39
N ASN A 28 9.38 -0.38 28.12
CA ASN A 28 9.02 0.69 29.06
C ASN A 28 7.57 1.19 28.92
N GLU A 29 6.76 0.60 28.03
CA GLU A 29 5.34 0.97 27.92
C GLU A 29 4.44 -0.10 28.55
N ASN A 30 3.28 0.28 29.06
CA ASN A 30 2.20 -0.65 29.41
C ASN A 30 1.30 -0.93 28.19
N TYR A 31 0.35 -1.86 28.31
CA TYR A 31 -0.52 -2.21 27.17
C TYR A 31 -1.46 -1.09 26.73
N VAL A 32 -1.86 -0.18 27.63
CA VAL A 32 -2.68 1.01 27.28
C VAL A 32 -1.86 1.99 26.43
N GLN A 33 -0.60 2.22 26.81
CA GLN A 33 0.33 3.05 26.07
C GLN A 33 0.66 2.43 24.71
N PHE A 34 0.86 1.10 24.66
CA PHE A 34 1.07 0.36 23.42
C PHE A 34 -0.11 0.51 22.45
N ALA A 35 -1.33 0.29 22.94
CA ALA A 35 -2.54 0.44 22.14
C ALA A 35 -2.69 1.87 21.60
N SER A 36 -2.43 2.87 22.44
CA SER A 36 -2.46 4.29 22.06
C SER A 36 -1.45 4.61 20.96
N ARG A 37 -0.23 4.07 21.08
CA ARG A 37 0.85 4.27 20.10
C ARG A 37 0.54 3.61 18.75
N ILE A 38 0.11 2.35 18.76
CA ILE A 38 -0.29 1.64 17.54
C ILE A 38 -1.49 2.32 16.88
N LYS A 39 -2.48 2.76 17.66
CA LYS A 39 -3.62 3.54 17.15
C LYS A 39 -3.16 4.82 16.46
N ALA A 40 -2.28 5.59 17.09
CA ALA A 40 -1.76 6.83 16.51
C ALA A 40 -1.03 6.58 15.17
N MET A 41 -0.26 5.49 15.06
CA MET A 41 0.38 5.10 13.80
C MET A 41 -0.64 4.77 12.70
N PHE A 42 -1.69 4.03 13.04
CA PHE A 42 -2.75 3.67 12.08
C PHE A 42 -3.60 4.87 11.67
N ASP A 43 -3.95 5.74 12.62
CA ASP A 43 -4.67 6.99 12.34
C ASP A 43 -3.87 7.87 11.38
N TYR A 44 -2.55 7.96 11.59
CA TYR A 44 -1.67 8.72 10.71
C TYR A 44 -1.60 8.11 9.29
N TYR A 45 -1.54 6.77 9.19
CA TYR A 45 -1.65 6.07 7.91
C TYR A 45 -2.96 6.39 7.18
N CYS A 46 -4.10 6.35 7.88
CA CYS A 46 -5.41 6.67 7.30
C CYS A 46 -5.48 8.12 6.81
N LYS A 47 -4.90 9.07 7.58
CA LYS A 47 -4.82 10.49 7.18
C LYS A 47 -4.01 10.68 5.90
N LEU A 48 -2.86 10.03 5.75
CA LEU A 48 -2.06 10.09 4.52
C LEU A 48 -2.75 9.43 3.32
N ARG A 49 -3.71 8.55 3.57
CA ARG A 49 -4.53 7.89 2.56
C ARG A 49 -5.83 8.64 2.25
N ASN A 50 -6.07 9.77 2.91
CA ASN A 50 -7.30 10.56 2.83
C ASN A 50 -8.56 9.70 3.11
N VAL A 51 -8.49 8.79 4.07
CA VAL A 51 -9.64 7.98 4.51
C VAL A 51 -10.40 8.76 5.58
N ASN A 52 -11.66 9.08 5.29
CA ASN A 52 -12.55 9.84 6.16
C ASN A 52 -13.79 9.05 6.57
N GLU A 53 -14.17 8.04 5.77
CA GLU A 53 -15.36 7.23 6.02
C GLU A 53 -15.02 5.75 6.25
N PHE A 54 -15.91 5.06 6.97
CA PHE A 54 -15.77 3.62 7.22
C PHE A 54 -15.68 2.81 5.92
N ILE A 55 -16.43 3.20 4.89
CA ILE A 55 -16.40 2.54 3.57
C ILE A 55 -15.00 2.67 2.94
N GLU A 56 -14.37 3.83 3.05
CA GLU A 56 -13.02 4.07 2.52
C GLU A 56 -11.97 3.27 3.30
N LEU A 57 -12.14 3.13 4.62
CA LEU A 57 -11.31 2.26 5.45
C LEU A 57 -11.40 0.79 5.00
N CYS A 58 -12.62 0.28 4.78
CA CYS A 58 -12.83 -1.07 4.27
C CYS A 58 -12.14 -1.25 2.91
N GLN A 59 -12.31 -0.29 1.99
CA GLN A 59 -11.67 -0.31 0.68
C GLN A 59 -10.14 -0.31 0.80
N LEU A 60 -9.58 0.49 1.70
CA LEU A 60 -8.13 0.57 1.94
C LEU A 60 -7.58 -0.76 2.45
N ILE A 61 -8.24 -1.37 3.45
CA ILE A 61 -7.83 -2.66 4.02
C ILE A 61 -7.84 -3.76 2.96
N VAL A 62 -8.91 -3.85 2.16
CA VAL A 62 -9.01 -4.85 1.08
C VAL A 62 -7.91 -4.60 0.03
N ALA A 63 -7.69 -3.34 -0.35
CA ALA A 63 -6.68 -3.01 -1.33
C ALA A 63 -5.27 -3.41 -0.84
N ASP A 64 -4.94 -3.13 0.43
CA ASP A 64 -3.66 -3.51 1.02
C ASP A 64 -3.49 -5.03 1.10
N GLN A 65 -4.58 -5.77 1.33
CA GLN A 65 -4.55 -7.23 1.32
C GLN A 65 -4.27 -7.80 -0.07
N ILE A 66 -4.82 -7.19 -1.13
CA ILE A 66 -4.49 -7.58 -2.51
C ILE A 66 -2.98 -7.45 -2.74
N ILE A 67 -2.34 -6.35 -2.33
CA ILE A 67 -0.88 -6.20 -2.49
C ILE A 67 -0.12 -7.29 -1.74
N ASN A 68 -0.55 -7.62 -0.52
CA ASN A 68 0.11 -8.66 0.29
C ASN A 68 0.05 -10.05 -0.36
N SER A 69 -0.91 -10.32 -1.25
CA SER A 69 -1.05 -11.61 -1.94
C SER A 69 -0.30 -11.67 -3.28
N LEU A 70 0.27 -10.56 -3.75
CA LEU A 70 0.99 -10.52 -5.02
C LEU A 70 2.43 -11.02 -4.88
N ASP A 71 2.97 -11.56 -5.96
CA ASP A 71 4.40 -11.76 -6.11
C ASP A 71 5.15 -10.41 -6.22
N GLN A 72 6.48 -10.48 -6.22
CA GLN A 72 7.35 -9.31 -6.27
C GLN A 72 7.19 -8.51 -7.57
N GLU A 73 6.88 -9.18 -8.68
CA GLU A 73 6.79 -8.55 -9.99
C GLU A 73 5.52 -7.70 -10.09
N LEU A 74 4.37 -8.31 -9.78
CA LEU A 74 3.08 -7.63 -9.73
C LEU A 74 3.05 -6.52 -8.70
N THR A 75 3.68 -6.76 -7.54
CA THR A 75 3.90 -5.73 -6.52
C THR A 75 4.68 -4.55 -7.09
N SER A 76 5.77 -4.78 -7.81
CA SER A 76 6.60 -3.69 -8.35
C SER A 76 5.85 -2.89 -9.41
N TYR A 77 5.16 -3.57 -10.34
CA TYR A 77 4.33 -2.95 -11.36
C TYR A 77 3.27 -2.01 -10.75
N ILE A 78 2.46 -2.52 -9.82
CA ILE A 78 1.34 -1.76 -9.29
C ILE A 78 1.82 -0.57 -8.43
N ASN A 79 2.95 -0.70 -7.72
CA ASN A 79 3.49 0.39 -6.92
C ASN A 79 4.01 1.55 -7.78
N ILE A 80 4.62 1.26 -8.93
CA ILE A 80 5.06 2.30 -9.88
C ILE A 80 3.84 3.09 -10.38
N LYS A 81 2.75 2.39 -10.70
CA LYS A 81 1.52 3.00 -11.24
C LYS A 81 0.74 3.85 -10.22
N MET A 82 0.99 3.64 -8.92
CA MET A 82 0.28 4.29 -7.80
C MET A 82 1.11 5.36 -7.09
N SER A 83 2.10 5.97 -7.77
CA SER A 83 3.11 6.85 -7.18
C SER A 83 2.55 8.02 -6.34
N GLU A 84 1.32 8.46 -6.57
CA GLU A 84 0.71 9.57 -5.83
C GLU A 84 -0.58 9.23 -5.08
N ASN A 85 -1.31 8.17 -5.47
CA ASN A 85 -2.58 7.79 -4.84
C ASN A 85 -2.82 6.28 -4.87
N TRP A 86 -3.52 5.77 -3.86
CA TRP A 86 -3.91 4.37 -3.80
C TRP A 86 -5.15 4.10 -4.65
N TYR A 87 -5.21 2.93 -5.29
CA TYR A 87 -6.40 2.50 -6.01
C TYR A 87 -7.35 1.72 -5.12
N LYS A 88 -8.63 2.05 -5.21
CA LYS A 88 -9.72 1.24 -4.66
C LYS A 88 -9.63 -0.20 -5.19
N PRO A 89 -10.12 -1.20 -4.43
CA PRO A 89 -9.94 -2.62 -4.76
C PRO A 89 -10.27 -3.00 -6.21
N VAL A 90 -11.43 -2.57 -6.72
CA VAL A 90 -11.88 -2.90 -8.08
C VAL A 90 -10.96 -2.32 -9.14
N ARG A 91 -10.55 -1.05 -9.01
CA ARG A 91 -9.61 -0.43 -9.94
C ARG A 91 -8.27 -1.15 -9.90
N ARG A 92 -7.78 -1.48 -8.70
CA ARG A 92 -6.52 -2.22 -8.53
C ARG A 92 -6.56 -3.60 -9.20
N GLY A 93 -7.66 -4.35 -9.03
CA GLY A 93 -7.88 -5.62 -9.70
C GLY A 93 -7.79 -5.51 -11.21
N ARG A 94 -8.53 -4.56 -11.80
CA ARG A 94 -8.50 -4.32 -13.25
C ARG A 94 -7.09 -4.03 -13.79
N GLU A 95 -6.29 -3.26 -13.06
CA GLU A 95 -4.91 -2.95 -13.47
C GLU A 95 -4.00 -4.18 -13.47
N LEU A 96 -4.20 -5.09 -12.51
CA LEU A 96 -3.49 -6.36 -12.47
C LEU A 96 -3.94 -7.27 -13.62
N ASP A 97 -5.24 -7.36 -13.87
CA ASP A 97 -5.80 -8.15 -14.98
C ASP A 97 -5.29 -7.68 -16.34
N LEU A 98 -5.21 -6.35 -16.54
CA LEU A 98 -4.66 -5.75 -17.77
C LEU A 98 -3.19 -6.14 -17.97
N PHE A 99 -2.36 -6.03 -16.92
CA PHE A 99 -0.96 -6.39 -16.99
C PHE A 99 -0.73 -7.89 -17.24
N MET A 100 -1.52 -8.74 -16.61
CA MET A 100 -1.48 -10.18 -16.82
C MET A 100 -1.90 -10.54 -18.25
N SER A 101 -2.97 -9.92 -18.76
CA SER A 101 -3.44 -10.13 -20.13
C SER A 101 -2.38 -9.73 -21.16
N SER A 102 -1.74 -8.57 -21.00
CA SER A 102 -0.68 -8.12 -21.92
C SER A 102 0.50 -9.10 -21.97
N LYS A 103 0.86 -9.72 -20.84
CA LYS A 103 1.94 -10.71 -20.79
C LYS A 103 1.60 -12.01 -21.49
N VAL A 104 0.37 -12.48 -21.34
CA VAL A 104 -0.09 -13.69 -22.02
C VAL A 104 -0.07 -13.47 -23.54
N SER A 105 -0.55 -12.31 -24.01
CA SER A 105 -0.48 -11.94 -25.43
C SER A 105 0.96 -11.92 -25.95
N SER A 106 1.88 -11.20 -25.29
CA SER A 106 3.28 -11.15 -25.71
C SER A 106 3.98 -12.52 -25.68
N ARG A 107 3.64 -13.37 -24.72
CA ARG A 107 4.19 -14.74 -24.66
C ARG A 107 3.68 -15.59 -25.82
N ASN A 108 2.40 -15.47 -26.18
CA ASN A 108 1.82 -16.22 -27.28
C ASN A 108 2.40 -15.79 -28.63
N GLU A 109 2.62 -14.49 -28.85
CA GLU A 109 3.26 -13.97 -30.07
C GLU A 109 4.66 -14.55 -30.30
N ILE A 110 5.46 -14.68 -29.23
CA ILE A 110 6.80 -15.30 -29.30
C ILE A 110 6.72 -16.78 -29.68
N ILE A 111 5.71 -17.50 -29.17
CA ILE A 111 5.54 -18.94 -29.44
C ILE A 111 5.03 -19.19 -30.86
N THR A 112 4.14 -18.34 -31.39
CA THR A 112 3.59 -18.48 -32.75
C THR A 112 4.50 -17.93 -33.85
N GLY A 113 5.54 -17.16 -33.49
CA GLY A 113 6.52 -16.58 -34.41
C GLY A 113 7.78 -17.43 -34.62
N LEU A 114 7.83 -18.63 -34.05
CA LEU A 114 8.87 -19.66 -34.23
C LEU A 114 8.30 -20.85 -35.00
#